data_AF-A0A3P7LDA4-F1
#
_entry.id   AF-A0A3P7LDA4-F1
#
_cell.length_a   1.000
_cell.length_b   1.000
_cell.length_c   1.000
_cell.angle_alpha   90.00
_cell.angle_beta   90.00
_cell.angle_gamma   90.00
#
_symmetry.space_group_name_H-M   'P 1'
#
loop_
_entity.id
_entity.type
_entity.pdbx_description
1 polymer ?
#
loop_
_entity_poly.entity_id
_entity_poly.type
_entity_poly.pdbx_seq_one_letter_code
_entity_poly.pdbx_strand_id
1 'polypeptide(L)'
;MTEVIRRVIDETRHECESDYRSWVFSKNGAAGCFILKEKYVDAANCYRDVLQTASKLEKKYGVLSDWSQRLHAITNLNWLIQCCSVPFADDPPASDCIKDTRPVVGVCPQTASASTSDVPDLPTWESLDPRVDRDLVAKAKLLRLDYLKLHSRLLSKAREKLDPLSGQVERLMTPPSASATEGWLDVIGDAMDQLALVDILDKIPIMLSASFQGRPSAYTQFKSTLLHVNSGSTLKSLLLVELKNVFDTRHSLREAMKPLDRTWTTFQV
;
A
#
# COMPACT_ATOMS: atom_id res chain seq x y z
N MET A 1 21.61 24.29 21.50
CA MET A 1 20.64 24.27 22.63
C MET A 1 19.28 23.73 22.18
N THR A 2 18.72 24.24 21.07
CA THR A 2 17.49 23.72 20.45
C THR A 2 17.54 22.24 20.06
N GLU A 3 18.63 21.77 19.47
CA GLU A 3 18.74 20.34 19.08
C GLU A 3 18.82 19.38 20.29
N VAL A 4 19.46 19.82 21.37
CA VAL A 4 19.54 19.03 22.62
C VAL A 4 18.15 18.93 23.26
N ILE A 5 17.41 20.03 23.31
CA ILE A 5 16.03 20.05 23.82
C ILE A 5 15.14 19.16 22.95
N ARG A 6 15.27 19.24 21.62
CA ARG A 6 14.52 18.40 20.67
C ARG A 6 14.78 16.92 20.93
N ARG A 7 16.05 16.55 21.09
CA ARG A 7 16.46 15.17 21.38
C ARG A 7 15.90 14.66 22.71
N VAL A 8 15.98 15.45 23.77
CA VAL A 8 15.43 15.08 25.09
C VAL A 8 13.90 14.91 25.03
N ILE A 9 13.20 15.79 24.30
CA ILE A 9 11.76 15.66 24.08
C ILE A 9 11.44 14.36 23.33
N ASP A 10 12.17 14.07 22.25
CA ASP A 10 11.97 12.85 21.45
C ASP A 10 12.25 11.59 22.28
N GLU A 11 13.33 11.55 23.05
CA GLU A 11 13.68 10.43 23.94
C GLU A 11 12.60 10.22 25.02
N THR A 12 12.18 11.30 25.71
CA THR A 12 11.12 11.24 26.73
C THR A 12 9.79 10.78 26.12
N ARG A 13 9.46 11.19 24.89
CA ARG A 13 8.26 10.75 24.19
C ARG A 13 8.32 9.24 23.89
N HIS A 14 9.46 8.74 23.42
CA HIS A 14 9.63 7.32 23.15
C HIS A 14 9.50 6.47 24.43
N GLU A 15 10.05 6.94 25.55
CA GLU A 15 9.88 6.29 26.85
C GLU A 15 8.40 6.25 27.26
N CYS A 16 7.69 7.38 27.16
CA CYS A 16 6.25 7.44 27.41
C CYS A 16 5.45 6.47 26.52
N GLU A 17 5.76 6.39 25.23
CA GLU A 17 5.12 5.47 24.29
C GLU A 17 5.43 4.01 24.63
N SER A 18 6.64 3.70 25.11
CA SER A 18 7.05 2.37 25.56
C SER A 18 6.31 1.91 26.82
N ASP A 19 6.24 2.77 27.82
CA ASP A 19 5.52 2.50 29.07
C ASP A 19 4.03 2.34 28.80
N TYR A 20 3.49 3.21 27.95
CA TYR A 20 2.09 3.14 27.55
C TYR A 20 1.77 1.83 26.82
N ARG A 21 2.62 1.38 25.89
CA ARG A 21 2.47 0.08 25.22
C ARG A 21 2.43 -1.09 26.20
N SER A 22 3.29 -1.06 27.23
CA SER A 22 3.35 -2.09 28.27
C SER A 22 2.10 -2.08 29.15
N TRP A 23 1.59 -0.88 29.48
CA TRP A 23 0.34 -0.71 30.22
C TRP A 23 -0.87 -1.22 29.42
N VAL A 24 -0.97 -0.88 28.14
CA VAL A 24 -2.06 -1.36 27.26
C VAL A 24 -2.01 -2.88 27.13
N PHE A 25 -0.82 -3.46 26.92
CA PHE A 25 -0.64 -4.91 26.87
C PHE A 25 -1.17 -5.58 28.15
N SER A 26 -0.80 -5.04 29.31
CA SER A 26 -1.23 -5.56 30.61
C SER A 26 -2.74 -5.44 30.80
N LYS A 27 -3.36 -4.32 30.40
CA LYS A 27 -4.82 -4.11 30.47
C LYS A 27 -5.58 -5.07 29.55
N ASN A 28 -5.12 -5.24 28.31
CA ASN A 28 -5.71 -6.20 27.38
C ASN A 28 -5.58 -7.65 27.90
N GLY A 29 -4.43 -8.00 28.48
CA GLY A 29 -4.22 -9.31 29.13
C GLY A 29 -5.15 -9.52 30.32
N ALA A 30 -5.29 -8.52 31.20
CA ALA A 30 -6.20 -8.56 32.33
C ALA A 30 -7.67 -8.73 31.89
N ALA A 31 -8.08 -8.03 30.82
CA ALA A 31 -9.41 -8.20 30.22
C ALA A 31 -9.63 -9.66 29.78
N GLY A 32 -8.64 -10.28 29.13
CA GLY A 32 -8.68 -11.70 28.78
C GLY A 32 -8.88 -12.61 30.00
N CYS A 33 -8.18 -12.35 31.10
CA CYS A 33 -8.39 -13.09 32.35
C CYS A 33 -9.80 -12.90 32.94
N PHE A 34 -10.38 -11.70 32.84
CA PHE A 34 -11.75 -11.45 33.27
C PHE A 34 -12.77 -12.17 32.40
N ILE A 35 -12.55 -12.25 31.08
CA ILE A 35 -13.39 -13.04 30.16
C ILE A 35 -13.40 -14.52 30.56
N LEU A 36 -12.24 -15.10 30.85
CA LEU A 36 -12.12 -16.50 31.31
C LEU A 36 -12.83 -16.76 32.65
N LYS A 37 -13.00 -15.73 33.47
CA LYS A 37 -13.72 -15.78 34.76
C LYS A 37 -15.18 -15.38 34.63
N GLU A 38 -15.70 -15.20 33.40
CA GLU A 38 -17.06 -14.72 33.11
C GLU A 38 -17.39 -13.35 33.72
N LYS A 39 -16.36 -12.56 34.06
CA LYS A 39 -16.49 -11.20 34.58
C LYS A 39 -16.50 -10.19 33.44
N TYR A 40 -17.54 -10.22 32.62
CA TYR A 40 -17.60 -9.47 31.36
C TYR A 40 -17.59 -7.94 31.55
N VAL A 41 -18.18 -7.44 32.64
CA VAL A 41 -18.18 -6.00 32.95
C VAL A 41 -16.77 -5.51 33.27
N ASP A 42 -16.01 -6.27 34.07
CA ASP A 42 -14.62 -5.94 34.42
C ASP A 42 -13.71 -5.99 33.17
N ALA A 43 -13.94 -6.96 32.28
CA ALA A 43 -13.26 -7.06 30.99
C ALA A 43 -13.55 -5.84 30.11
N ALA A 44 -14.82 -5.44 30.01
CA ALA A 44 -15.22 -4.27 29.25
C ALA A 44 -14.60 -2.98 29.80
N ASN A 45 -14.54 -2.82 31.12
CA ASN A 45 -13.89 -1.67 31.75
C ASN A 45 -12.40 -1.60 31.43
N CYS A 46 -11.70 -2.74 31.38
CA CYS A 46 -10.30 -2.77 30.95
C CYS A 46 -10.12 -2.29 29.50
N TYR A 47 -11.01 -2.69 28.58
CA TYR A 47 -10.95 -2.21 27.20
C TYR A 47 -11.36 -0.75 27.07
N ARG A 48 -12.35 -0.28 27.84
CA ARG A 48 -12.72 1.14 27.91
C ARG A 48 -11.56 2.00 28.37
N ASP A 49 -10.86 1.61 29.45
CA ASP A 49 -9.68 2.30 29.95
C ASP A 49 -8.62 2.48 28.86
N VAL A 50 -8.36 1.41 28.09
CA VAL A 50 -7.39 1.44 26.98
C VAL A 50 -7.79 2.50 25.94
N LEU A 51 -9.06 2.52 25.52
CA LEU A 51 -9.55 3.41 24.47
C LEU A 51 -9.70 4.87 24.93
N GLN A 52 -10.14 5.10 26.17
CA GLN A 52 -10.20 6.42 26.78
C GLN A 52 -8.78 7.00 26.94
N THR A 53 -7.85 6.18 27.44
CA THR A 53 -6.45 6.59 27.64
C THR A 53 -5.77 6.90 26.32
N ALA A 54 -5.98 6.06 25.29
CA ALA A 54 -5.48 6.31 23.93
C ALA A 54 -5.93 7.69 23.42
N SER A 55 -7.24 7.94 23.48
CA SER A 55 -7.82 9.19 22.97
C SER A 55 -7.32 10.42 23.75
N LYS A 56 -7.13 10.28 25.07
CA LYS A 56 -6.63 11.36 25.93
C LYS A 56 -5.14 11.66 25.67
N LEU A 57 -4.30 10.62 25.60
CA LEU A 57 -2.86 10.77 25.40
C LEU A 57 -2.52 11.30 24.01
N GLU A 58 -3.22 10.80 22.98
CA GLU A 58 -3.08 11.24 21.60
C GLU A 58 -3.45 12.73 21.46
N LYS A 59 -4.63 13.15 21.94
CA LYS A 59 -5.09 14.54 21.83
C LYS A 59 -4.25 15.53 22.63
N LYS A 60 -3.81 15.16 23.84
CA LYS A 60 -3.17 16.11 24.77
C LYS A 60 -1.65 16.15 24.65
N TYR A 61 -1.02 15.02 24.34
CA TYR A 61 0.43 14.87 24.40
C TYR A 61 1.04 14.32 23.10
N GLY A 62 0.22 13.94 22.11
CA GLY A 62 0.70 13.33 20.88
C GLY A 62 1.31 11.93 21.08
N VAL A 63 1.13 11.30 22.24
CA VAL A 63 1.64 9.97 22.54
C VAL A 63 0.73 8.94 21.87
N LEU A 64 1.29 8.13 20.98
CA LEU A 64 0.52 7.21 20.16
C LEU A 64 0.43 5.81 20.78
N SER A 65 -0.77 5.21 20.74
CA SER A 65 -0.98 3.79 21.03
C SER A 65 -0.66 2.94 19.81
N ASP A 66 -0.16 1.72 20.02
CA ASP A 66 -0.07 0.74 18.93
C ASP A 66 -1.46 0.44 18.32
N TRP A 67 -1.59 0.60 17.00
CA TRP A 67 -2.85 0.38 16.27
C TRP A 67 -3.45 -1.00 16.54
N SER A 68 -2.63 -2.05 16.59
CA SER A 68 -3.09 -3.43 16.81
C SER A 68 -3.70 -3.61 18.20
N GLN A 69 -3.11 -3.01 19.23
CA GLN A 69 -3.60 -3.08 20.61
C GLN A 69 -4.91 -2.31 20.79
N ARG A 70 -5.02 -1.13 20.17
CA ARG A 70 -6.26 -0.35 20.14
C ARG A 70 -7.35 -1.10 19.38
N LEU A 71 -7.02 -1.71 18.24
CA LEU A 71 -7.96 -2.51 17.45
C LEU A 71 -8.47 -3.75 18.22
N HIS A 72 -7.58 -4.40 18.97
CA HIS A 72 -7.93 -5.51 19.85
C HIS A 72 -8.96 -5.07 20.91
N ALA A 73 -8.72 -3.94 21.58
CA ALA A 73 -9.65 -3.41 22.57
C ALA A 73 -11.02 -3.06 21.97
N ILE A 74 -11.06 -2.37 20.81
CA ILE A 74 -12.32 -2.04 20.12
C ILE A 74 -13.10 -3.29 19.75
N THR A 75 -12.43 -4.29 19.17
CA THR A 75 -13.08 -5.50 18.65
C THR A 75 -13.67 -6.33 19.79
N ASN A 76 -12.92 -6.52 20.87
CA ASN A 76 -13.39 -7.30 22.01
C ASN A 76 -14.44 -6.56 22.84
N LEU A 77 -14.34 -5.24 22.99
CA LEU A 77 -15.39 -4.45 23.64
C LEU A 77 -16.70 -4.53 22.86
N ASN A 78 -16.65 -4.44 21.53
CA ASN A 78 -17.84 -4.60 20.70
C ASN A 78 -18.48 -5.98 20.88
N TRP A 79 -17.66 -7.04 20.92
CA TRP A 79 -18.14 -8.40 21.18
C TRP A 79 -18.80 -8.52 22.57
N LEU A 80 -18.19 -7.97 23.61
CA LEU A 80 -18.75 -8.00 24.97
C LEU A 80 -20.12 -7.30 25.05
N ILE A 81 -20.27 -6.15 24.39
CA ILE A 81 -21.53 -5.40 24.36
C ILE A 81 -22.60 -6.17 23.56
N GLN A 82 -22.25 -6.70 22.39
CA GLN A 82 -23.21 -7.35 21.49
C GLN A 82 -23.59 -8.76 21.93
N CYS A 83 -22.64 -9.54 22.44
CA CYS A 83 -22.81 -10.97 22.68
C CYS A 83 -22.88 -11.34 24.16
N CYS A 84 -22.32 -10.54 25.06
CA CYS A 84 -22.29 -10.80 26.50
C CYS A 84 -23.19 -9.86 27.30
N SER A 85 -24.03 -9.07 26.62
CA SER A 85 -25.00 -8.14 27.21
C SER A 85 -24.37 -7.14 28.20
N VAL A 86 -23.11 -6.77 27.99
CA VAL A 86 -22.48 -5.72 28.80
C VAL A 86 -23.17 -4.38 28.50
N PRO A 87 -23.65 -3.64 29.52
CA PRO A 87 -24.30 -2.36 29.31
C PRO A 87 -23.31 -1.33 28.78
N PHE A 88 -23.81 -0.38 27.98
CA PHE A 88 -23.05 0.80 27.58
C PHE A 88 -22.60 1.60 28.82
N ALA A 89 -21.43 2.20 28.76
CA ALA A 89 -20.98 3.14 29.78
C ALA A 89 -21.87 4.38 29.79
N ASP A 90 -22.32 4.79 30.98
CA ASP A 90 -23.09 6.02 31.23
C ASP A 90 -22.17 7.26 31.24
N ASP A 91 -21.21 7.33 30.33
CA ASP A 91 -20.31 8.48 30.24
C ASP A 91 -21.08 9.68 29.66
N PRO A 92 -21.04 10.87 30.29
CA PRO A 92 -21.59 12.08 29.69
C PRO A 92 -20.86 12.38 28.37
N PRO A 93 -21.54 12.96 27.37
CA PRO A 93 -20.86 13.41 26.16
C PRO A 93 -19.78 14.41 26.56
N ALA A 94 -18.57 14.25 26.02
CA ALA A 94 -17.43 15.10 26.38
C ALA A 94 -17.83 16.58 26.26
N SER A 95 -17.87 17.28 27.41
CA SER A 95 -18.07 18.73 27.43
C SER A 95 -16.78 19.37 26.97
N ASP A 96 -16.77 19.93 25.76
CA ASP A 96 -15.70 20.82 25.31
C ASP A 96 -15.73 22.08 26.19
N CYS A 97 -14.99 22.03 27.29
CA CYS A 97 -14.63 23.21 28.07
C CYS A 97 -13.12 23.33 28.08
N ILE A 98 -12.58 23.76 26.93
CA ILE A 98 -11.22 24.29 26.85
C ILE A 98 -11.28 25.70 27.45
N LYS A 99 -10.94 25.82 28.73
CA LYS A 99 -10.27 27.02 29.25
C LYS A 99 -8.93 26.56 29.80
N ASP A 100 -7.90 26.59 28.96
CA ASP A 100 -6.59 27.00 29.44
C ASP A 100 -5.69 27.45 28.30
N THR A 101 -5.31 28.72 28.41
CA THR A 101 -4.53 29.52 27.48
C THR A 101 -3.06 29.15 27.59
N ARG A 102 -2.50 28.37 26.66
CA ARG A 102 -1.06 28.42 26.34
C ARG A 102 -0.81 28.14 24.85
N PRO A 103 -0.17 29.05 24.10
CA PRO A 103 0.22 28.78 22.73
C PRO A 103 1.50 27.92 22.72
N VAL A 104 1.42 26.72 22.14
CA VAL A 104 2.61 25.96 21.75
C VAL A 104 2.81 26.17 20.25
N VAL A 105 3.91 26.84 19.94
CA VAL A 105 4.46 27.05 18.60
C VAL A 105 5.05 25.73 18.11
N GLY A 106 4.70 25.31 16.88
CA GLY A 106 5.59 24.49 16.06
C GLY A 106 5.03 23.19 15.48
N VAL A 107 4.55 23.29 14.24
CA VAL A 107 4.64 22.30 13.13
C VAL A 107 3.84 21.00 13.23
N CYS A 108 2.69 20.97 12.54
CA CYS A 108 2.14 19.77 11.90
C CYS A 108 2.24 19.95 10.37
N PRO A 109 2.57 18.89 9.59
CA PRO A 109 2.37 18.92 8.14
C PRO A 109 0.87 18.90 7.83
N GLN A 110 0.47 19.80 6.96
CA GLN A 110 -0.90 19.97 6.47
C GLN A 110 -1.39 18.70 5.78
N THR A 111 -2.51 18.14 6.24
CA THR A 111 -3.34 17.23 5.45
C THR A 111 -4.27 18.09 4.59
N ALA A 112 -3.94 18.22 3.31
CA ALA A 112 -4.78 18.92 2.34
C ALA A 112 -6.07 18.13 2.12
N SER A 113 -7.19 18.84 2.20
CA SER A 113 -8.52 18.38 1.80
C SER A 113 -8.64 18.35 0.27
N ALA A 114 -9.18 17.26 -0.29
CA ALA A 114 -9.76 17.24 -1.62
C ALA A 114 -10.98 16.32 -1.64
N SER A 115 -12.02 16.79 -2.32
CA SER A 115 -13.41 16.33 -2.26
C SER A 115 -13.79 15.29 -3.33
N THR A 116 -14.75 14.43 -2.96
CA THR A 116 -15.80 13.74 -3.76
C THR A 116 -15.43 12.70 -4.84
N SER A 117 -15.71 11.40 -4.60
CA SER A 117 -16.89 10.65 -5.13
C SER A 117 -16.78 9.12 -4.97
N ASP A 118 -17.92 8.49 -4.68
CA ASP A 118 -18.35 7.08 -4.87
C ASP A 118 -17.63 5.92 -4.17
N VAL A 119 -17.33 6.09 -2.88
CA VAL A 119 -17.24 4.98 -1.90
C VAL A 119 -18.28 5.29 -0.82
N PRO A 120 -19.12 4.36 -0.35
CA PRO A 120 -20.15 4.67 0.66
C PRO A 120 -19.52 5.45 1.80
N ASP A 121 -19.99 6.69 2.00
CA ASP A 121 -19.37 7.73 2.83
C ASP A 121 -18.76 7.14 4.09
N LEU A 122 -17.45 6.90 4.07
CA LEU A 122 -16.76 6.36 5.23
C LEU A 122 -16.71 7.50 6.25
N PRO A 123 -17.29 7.33 7.45
CA PRO A 123 -17.39 8.41 8.41
C PRO A 123 -16.01 8.90 8.80
N THR A 124 -15.80 10.20 8.90
CA THR A 124 -14.54 10.78 9.39
C THR A 124 -14.45 10.63 10.92
N TRP A 125 -13.25 10.64 11.50
CA TRP A 125 -13.09 10.61 12.96
C TRP A 125 -13.91 11.70 13.69
N GLU A 126 -14.13 12.86 13.06
CA GLU A 126 -14.93 13.97 13.58
C GLU A 126 -16.44 13.72 13.56
N SER A 127 -16.92 12.85 12.67
CA SER A 127 -18.34 12.53 12.56
C SER A 127 -18.77 11.39 13.50
N LEU A 128 -17.83 10.76 14.19
CA LEU A 128 -18.10 9.65 15.10
C LEU A 128 -18.35 10.15 16.52
N ASP A 129 -19.19 9.43 17.27
CA ASP A 129 -19.47 9.79 18.65
C ASP A 129 -18.18 9.67 19.51
N PRO A 130 -17.81 10.71 20.28
CA PRO A 130 -16.59 10.72 21.08
C PRO A 130 -16.61 9.68 22.22
N ARG A 131 -17.78 9.21 22.65
CA ARG A 131 -17.91 8.19 23.71
C ARG A 131 -17.35 6.86 23.24
N VAL A 132 -16.66 6.15 24.13
CA VAL A 132 -15.88 4.97 23.75
C VAL A 132 -16.73 3.84 23.18
N ASP A 133 -17.86 3.54 23.81
CA ASP A 133 -18.70 2.40 23.42
C ASP A 133 -19.52 2.63 22.14
N ARG A 134 -19.53 3.86 21.62
CA ARG A 134 -20.29 4.24 20.42
C ARG A 134 -19.43 4.09 19.18
N ASP A 135 -20.07 3.71 18.08
CA ASP A 135 -19.46 3.55 16.76
C ASP A 135 -18.22 2.65 16.71
N LEU A 136 -18.10 1.66 17.62
CA LEU A 136 -16.93 0.79 17.72
C LEU A 136 -16.56 0.14 16.38
N VAL A 137 -17.55 -0.34 15.62
CA VAL A 137 -17.32 -0.93 14.29
C VAL A 137 -16.75 0.08 13.30
N ALA A 138 -17.27 1.32 13.28
CA ALA A 138 -16.77 2.37 12.39
C ALA A 138 -15.37 2.82 12.80
N LYS A 139 -15.13 3.02 14.11
CA LYS A 139 -13.79 3.32 14.67
C LYS A 139 -12.78 2.23 14.31
N ALA A 140 -13.17 0.96 14.38
CA ALA A 140 -12.31 -0.15 13.99
C ALA A 140 -12.00 -0.17 12.48
N LYS A 141 -12.96 0.22 11.62
CA LYS A 141 -12.76 0.33 10.17
C LYS A 141 -11.79 1.47 9.85
N LEU A 142 -11.98 2.64 10.45
CA LEU A 142 -11.07 3.78 10.28
C LEU A 142 -9.65 3.46 10.76
N LEU A 143 -9.51 2.86 11.94
CA LEU A 143 -8.20 2.50 12.48
C LEU A 143 -7.43 1.53 11.58
N ARG A 144 -8.14 0.57 10.94
CA ARG A 144 -7.55 -0.33 9.94
C ARG A 144 -7.16 0.43 8.67
N LEU A 145 -8.00 1.35 8.21
CA LEU A 145 -7.71 2.15 7.03
C LEU A 145 -6.49 3.05 7.25
N ASP A 146 -6.41 3.75 8.37
CA ASP A 146 -5.29 4.63 8.71
C ASP A 146 -3.97 3.85 8.79
N TYR A 147 -3.99 2.67 9.41
CA TYR A 147 -2.84 1.76 9.44
C TYR A 147 -2.39 1.39 8.01
N LEU A 148 -3.34 0.98 7.17
CA LEU A 148 -3.04 0.61 5.78
C LEU A 148 -2.50 1.80 4.98
N LYS A 149 -3.09 2.99 5.13
CA LYS A 149 -2.61 4.23 4.48
C LYS A 149 -1.19 4.60 4.91
N LEU A 150 -0.86 4.48 6.20
CA LEU A 150 0.47 4.78 6.70
C LEU A 150 1.52 3.82 6.11
N HIS A 151 1.20 2.53 6.08
CA HIS A 151 2.13 1.49 5.64
C HIS A 151 2.14 1.27 4.12
N SER A 152 1.16 1.79 3.38
CA SER A 152 1.10 1.74 1.92
C SER A 152 2.03 2.76 1.23
N ARG A 153 2.74 3.61 1.99
CA ARG A 153 3.70 4.60 1.44
C ARG A 153 4.78 4.00 0.54
N LEU A 154 5.28 2.81 0.85
CA LEU A 154 6.26 2.13 -0.01
C LEU A 154 5.66 1.74 -1.36
N LEU A 155 4.39 1.31 -1.34
CA LEU A 155 3.64 0.98 -2.55
C LEU A 155 3.35 2.25 -3.37
N SER A 156 3.06 3.39 -2.72
CA SER A 156 2.94 4.70 -3.38
C SER A 156 4.20 5.07 -4.15
N LYS A 157 5.35 5.01 -3.45
CA LYS A 157 6.65 5.35 -4.03
C LYS A 157 7.03 4.40 -5.18
N ALA A 158 6.65 3.13 -5.09
CA ALA A 158 6.88 2.18 -6.18
C ALA A 158 6.01 2.53 -7.41
N ARG A 159 4.75 2.92 -7.19
CA ARG A 159 3.81 3.33 -8.24
C ARG A 159 4.22 4.61 -8.95
N GLU A 160 4.61 5.64 -8.19
CA GLU A 160 5.12 6.91 -8.72
C GLU A 160 6.28 6.70 -9.70
N LYS A 161 7.09 5.64 -9.49
CA LYS A 161 8.17 5.26 -10.40
C LYS A 161 7.69 4.40 -11.57
N LEU A 162 6.69 3.53 -11.35
CA LEU A 162 6.22 2.58 -12.34
C LEU A 162 5.28 3.22 -13.37
N ASP A 163 4.37 4.10 -12.96
CA ASP A 163 3.39 4.74 -13.83
C ASP A 163 4.00 5.47 -15.04
N PRO A 164 5.05 6.32 -14.90
CA PRO A 164 5.67 6.97 -16.06
C PRO A 164 6.33 5.97 -17.01
N LEU A 165 6.91 4.89 -16.48
CA LEU A 165 7.52 3.83 -17.29
C LEU A 165 6.44 3.03 -18.03
N SER A 166 5.34 2.68 -17.35
CA SER A 166 4.20 2.00 -17.97
C SER A 166 3.62 2.83 -19.10
N GLY A 167 3.38 4.13 -18.87
CA GLY A 167 2.88 5.05 -19.89
C GLY A 167 3.86 5.28 -21.04
N GLN A 168 5.17 5.27 -20.79
CA GLN A 168 6.17 5.30 -21.85
C GLN A 168 6.13 4.03 -22.71
N VAL A 169 6.08 2.86 -22.08
CA VAL A 169 6.04 1.61 -22.84
C VAL A 169 4.75 1.50 -23.64
N GLU A 170 3.59 1.91 -23.10
CA GLU A 170 2.35 1.92 -23.88
C GLU A 170 2.41 2.81 -25.11
N ARG A 171 3.00 4.00 -24.98
CA ARG A 171 3.19 4.89 -26.14
C ARG A 171 4.09 4.27 -27.20
N LEU A 172 5.12 3.52 -26.79
CA LEU A 172 6.04 2.84 -27.70
C LEU A 172 5.46 1.56 -28.30
N MET A 173 4.51 0.92 -27.61
CA MET A 173 3.84 -0.31 -28.04
C MET A 173 2.66 -0.02 -28.97
N THR A 174 2.31 1.24 -29.24
CA THR A 174 1.39 1.59 -30.33
C THR A 174 2.13 1.51 -31.67
N PRO A 175 1.71 0.64 -32.60
CA PRO A 175 2.39 0.51 -33.89
C PRO A 175 2.29 1.82 -34.70
N PRO A 176 3.31 2.13 -35.54
CA PRO A 176 3.36 3.36 -36.31
C PRO A 176 2.40 3.42 -37.52
N SER A 177 1.68 2.34 -37.85
CA SER A 177 0.76 2.28 -38.98
C SER A 177 -0.66 2.76 -38.63
N ALA A 178 -1.32 3.42 -39.59
CA ALA A 178 -2.63 4.06 -39.42
C ALA A 178 -3.83 3.09 -39.32
N SER A 179 -3.62 1.78 -39.46
CA SER A 179 -4.63 0.76 -39.24
C SER A 179 -4.51 0.21 -37.82
N ALA A 180 -5.47 0.53 -36.96
CA ALA A 180 -5.56 0.03 -35.58
C ALA A 180 -5.75 -1.50 -35.46
N THR A 181 -5.56 -2.25 -36.54
CA THR A 181 -5.86 -3.68 -36.70
C THR A 181 -4.64 -4.58 -36.83
N GLU A 182 -3.44 -4.04 -37.08
CA GLU A 182 -2.22 -4.85 -37.23
C GLU A 182 -1.37 -4.81 -35.97
N GLY A 183 -1.04 -5.99 -35.43
CA GLY A 183 -0.17 -6.11 -34.26
C GLY A 183 1.29 -5.91 -34.63
N TRP A 184 2.14 -5.57 -33.65
CA TRP A 184 3.60 -5.49 -33.85
C TRP A 184 4.21 -6.77 -34.43
N LEU A 185 3.61 -7.95 -34.16
CA LEU A 185 4.05 -9.21 -34.74
C LEU A 185 3.84 -9.27 -36.25
N ASP A 186 2.73 -8.71 -36.74
CA ASP A 186 2.40 -8.69 -38.18
C ASP A 186 3.33 -7.72 -38.90
N VAL A 187 3.51 -6.50 -38.34
CA VAL A 187 4.43 -5.49 -38.87
C VAL A 187 5.88 -6.02 -38.97
N ILE A 188 6.34 -6.73 -37.94
CA ILE A 188 7.68 -7.32 -37.94
C ILE A 188 7.74 -8.51 -38.91
N GLY A 189 6.68 -9.33 -38.97
CA GLY A 189 6.56 -10.43 -39.92
C GLY A 189 6.71 -9.97 -41.37
N ASP A 190 5.95 -8.94 -41.75
CA ASP A 190 5.94 -8.35 -43.09
C ASP A 190 7.28 -7.68 -43.41
N ALA A 191 7.89 -6.97 -42.45
CA ALA A 191 9.22 -6.39 -42.63
C ALA A 191 10.28 -7.47 -42.88
N MET A 192 10.19 -8.61 -42.20
CA MET A 192 11.10 -9.74 -42.42
C MET A 192 10.86 -10.43 -43.76
N ASP A 193 9.61 -10.50 -44.24
CA ASP A 193 9.30 -10.97 -45.59
C ASP A 193 9.86 -10.03 -46.66
N GLN A 194 9.80 -8.72 -46.46
CA GLN A 194 10.46 -7.76 -47.35
C GLN A 194 11.99 -7.92 -47.34
N LEU A 195 12.60 -8.18 -46.18
CA LEU A 195 14.04 -8.47 -46.10
C LEU A 195 14.42 -9.79 -46.76
N ALA A 196 13.51 -10.77 -46.79
CA ALA A 196 13.69 -12.03 -47.52
C ALA A 196 13.68 -11.79 -49.03
N LEU A 197 12.79 -10.93 -49.53
CA LEU A 197 12.70 -10.58 -50.96
C LEU A 197 13.98 -9.88 -51.48
N VAL A 198 14.72 -9.20 -50.61
CA VAL A 198 15.97 -8.49 -50.95
C VAL A 198 17.22 -9.34 -50.65
N ASP A 199 17.07 -10.61 -50.28
CA ASP A 199 18.18 -11.53 -49.95
C ASP A 199 19.09 -10.99 -48.82
N ILE A 200 18.52 -10.18 -47.91
CA ILE A 200 19.22 -9.64 -46.74
C ILE A 200 18.96 -10.52 -45.52
N LEU A 201 17.78 -11.13 -45.43
CA LEU A 201 17.35 -11.89 -44.27
C LEU A 201 18.33 -13.01 -43.87
N ASP A 202 18.92 -13.71 -44.83
CA ASP A 202 19.91 -14.78 -44.58
C ASP A 202 21.29 -14.26 -44.13
N LYS A 203 21.59 -12.97 -44.35
CA LYS A 203 22.84 -12.33 -43.94
C LYS A 203 22.78 -11.80 -42.50
N ILE A 204 21.58 -11.57 -41.97
CA ILE A 204 21.35 -11.01 -40.62
C ILE A 204 21.94 -11.90 -39.50
N PRO A 205 21.75 -13.24 -39.48
CA PRO A 205 22.33 -14.08 -38.43
C PRO A 205 23.86 -14.01 -38.36
N ILE A 206 24.51 -13.93 -39.53
CA ILE A 206 25.97 -13.80 -39.66
C ILE A 206 26.42 -12.43 -39.14
N MET A 207 25.72 -11.36 -39.52
CA MET A 207 25.99 -10.00 -39.03
C MET A 207 25.81 -9.88 -37.52
N LEU A 208 24.75 -10.46 -36.97
CA LEU A 208 24.51 -10.51 -35.53
C LEU A 208 25.66 -11.25 -34.84
N SER A 209 25.99 -12.46 -35.28
CA SER A 209 27.09 -13.26 -34.73
C SER A 209 28.43 -12.50 -34.72
N ALA A 210 28.77 -11.84 -35.82
CA ALA A 210 29.98 -11.01 -35.92
C ALA A 210 29.94 -9.81 -34.97
N SER A 211 28.78 -9.15 -34.80
CA SER A 211 28.63 -7.99 -33.90
C SER A 211 28.79 -8.34 -32.41
N PHE A 212 28.45 -9.57 -32.02
CA PHE A 212 28.53 -10.03 -30.63
C PHE A 212 29.89 -10.64 -30.25
N GLN A 213 30.69 -11.10 -31.22
CA GLN A 213 32.03 -11.67 -30.98
C GLN A 213 33.10 -10.65 -30.54
N GLY A 214 32.87 -9.35 -30.75
CA GLY A 214 33.84 -8.28 -30.44
C GLY A 214 33.69 -7.57 -29.10
N ARG A 215 32.73 -7.94 -28.23
CA ARG A 215 32.46 -7.22 -26.97
C ARG A 215 33.02 -7.95 -25.73
N PRO A 216 33.83 -7.29 -24.88
CA PRO A 216 34.39 -7.91 -23.68
C PRO A 216 33.32 -8.14 -22.60
N SER A 217 33.04 -9.43 -22.34
CA SER A 217 32.71 -10.11 -21.07
C SER A 217 31.72 -9.55 -20.03
N ALA A 218 31.04 -8.41 -20.20
CA ALA A 218 30.00 -7.99 -19.25
C ALA A 218 28.60 -8.56 -19.57
N TYR A 219 28.36 -8.95 -20.82
CA TYR A 219 27.05 -9.41 -21.34
C TYR A 219 27.03 -10.89 -21.75
N THR A 220 28.08 -11.65 -21.47
CA THR A 220 28.26 -13.07 -21.84
C THR A 220 27.25 -14.04 -21.21
N GLN A 221 26.36 -13.55 -20.35
CA GLN A 221 25.26 -14.33 -19.79
C GLN A 221 24.00 -14.36 -20.67
N PHE A 222 23.86 -13.46 -21.65
CA PHE A 222 22.74 -13.52 -22.60
C PHE A 222 23.07 -14.45 -23.76
N LYS A 223 23.06 -15.77 -23.49
CA LYS A 223 22.99 -16.79 -24.53
C LYS A 223 21.56 -16.80 -25.10
N SER A 224 21.23 -15.87 -25.98
CA SER A 224 19.96 -15.97 -26.70
C SER A 224 20.08 -17.08 -27.75
N THR A 225 19.05 -17.92 -27.84
CA THR A 225 18.90 -18.95 -28.88
C THR A 225 18.95 -18.35 -30.29
N LEU A 226 18.64 -17.06 -30.43
CA LEU A 226 18.74 -16.27 -31.66
C LEU A 226 20.17 -16.18 -32.25
N LEU A 227 21.22 -16.35 -31.43
CA LEU A 227 22.62 -16.33 -31.88
C LEU A 227 23.10 -17.67 -32.47
N HIS A 228 22.31 -18.74 -32.34
CA HIS A 228 22.66 -20.07 -32.84
C HIS A 228 21.95 -20.40 -34.15
N VAL A 229 21.35 -19.39 -34.78
CA VAL A 229 20.53 -19.54 -35.96
C VAL A 229 21.38 -19.39 -37.22
N ASN A 230 21.27 -20.34 -38.14
CA ASN A 230 22.09 -20.40 -39.36
C ASN A 230 21.32 -19.97 -40.64
N SER A 231 20.04 -19.64 -40.54
CA SER A 231 19.22 -19.20 -41.67
C SER A 231 18.29 -18.05 -41.29
N GLY A 232 18.00 -17.19 -42.25
CA GLY A 232 17.10 -16.06 -42.09
C GLY A 232 15.65 -16.48 -41.78
N SER A 233 15.20 -17.60 -42.36
CA SER A 233 13.87 -18.17 -42.11
C SER A 233 13.72 -18.69 -40.67
N THR A 234 14.72 -19.40 -40.14
CA THR A 234 14.72 -19.84 -38.75
C THR A 234 14.85 -18.65 -37.80
N LEU A 235 15.55 -17.58 -38.20
CA LEU A 235 15.64 -16.35 -37.41
C LEU A 235 14.28 -15.68 -37.31
N LYS A 236 13.55 -15.58 -38.42
CA LYS A 236 12.17 -15.07 -38.47
C LYS A 236 11.26 -15.84 -37.55
N SER A 237 11.19 -17.16 -37.68
CA SER A 237 10.31 -17.99 -36.86
C SER A 237 10.65 -17.88 -35.38
N LEU A 238 11.94 -17.93 -35.01
CA LEU A 238 12.35 -17.84 -33.62
C LEU A 238 12.09 -16.44 -33.04
N LEU A 239 12.39 -15.37 -33.77
CA LEU A 239 12.14 -14.00 -33.33
C LEU A 239 10.65 -13.75 -33.10
N LEU A 240 9.78 -14.19 -34.01
CA LEU A 240 8.34 -14.02 -33.86
C LEU A 240 7.78 -14.81 -32.67
N VAL A 241 8.28 -16.04 -32.43
CA VAL A 241 7.89 -16.84 -31.26
C VAL A 241 8.35 -16.18 -29.96
N GLU A 242 9.60 -15.73 -29.89
CA GLU A 242 10.13 -15.05 -28.69
C GLU A 242 9.39 -13.73 -28.41
N LEU A 243 9.15 -12.92 -29.44
CA LEU A 243 8.39 -11.67 -29.30
C LEU A 243 6.95 -11.92 -28.85
N LYS A 244 6.30 -12.95 -29.43
CA LYS A 244 4.97 -13.37 -29.01
C LYS A 244 4.97 -13.78 -27.53
N ASN A 245 5.92 -14.61 -27.11
CA ASN A 245 6.06 -15.02 -25.71
C ASN A 245 6.24 -13.81 -24.77
N VAL A 246 7.02 -12.81 -25.18
CA VAL A 246 7.21 -11.57 -24.41
C VAL A 246 5.90 -10.78 -24.31
N PHE A 247 5.14 -10.65 -25.40
CA PHE A 247 3.84 -9.98 -25.39
C PHE A 247 2.80 -10.72 -24.53
N ASP A 248 2.72 -12.04 -24.66
CA ASP A 248 1.82 -12.89 -23.86
C ASP A 248 2.18 -12.85 -22.37
N THR A 249 3.48 -12.86 -22.04
CA THR A 249 3.96 -12.74 -20.66
C THR A 249 3.64 -11.36 -20.08
N ARG A 250 3.84 -10.28 -20.84
CA ARG A 250 3.46 -8.92 -20.44
C ARG A 250 1.96 -8.82 -20.19
N HIS A 251 1.14 -9.37 -21.08
CA HIS A 251 -0.31 -9.38 -20.92
C HIS A 251 -0.73 -10.14 -19.66
N SER A 252 -0.20 -11.35 -19.46
CA SER A 252 -0.45 -12.17 -18.26
C SER A 252 -0.05 -11.45 -16.97
N LEU A 253 1.11 -10.79 -16.96
CA LEU A 253 1.57 -10.01 -15.82
C LEU A 253 0.60 -8.85 -15.51
N ARG A 254 0.09 -8.16 -16.52
CA ARG A 254 -0.90 -7.08 -16.33
C ARG A 254 -2.21 -7.58 -15.76
N GLU A 255 -2.72 -8.69 -16.27
CA GLU A 255 -3.92 -9.32 -15.72
C GLU A 255 -3.72 -9.70 -14.24
N ALA A 256 -2.56 -10.29 -13.92
CA ALA A 256 -2.19 -10.62 -12.54
C ALA A 256 -2.04 -9.39 -11.63
N MET A 257 -1.67 -8.22 -12.19
CA MET A 257 -1.55 -6.97 -11.45
C MET A 257 -2.90 -6.25 -11.21
N LYS A 258 -3.96 -6.53 -11.98
CA LYS A 258 -5.27 -5.85 -11.82
C LYS A 258 -5.86 -5.90 -10.40
N PRO A 259 -5.82 -7.01 -9.66
CA PRO A 259 -6.32 -7.05 -8.27
C PRO A 259 -5.52 -6.14 -7.33
N LEU A 260 -4.19 -6.07 -7.54
CA LEU A 260 -3.31 -5.19 -6.79
C LEU A 260 -3.63 -3.72 -7.11
N ASP A 261 -3.90 -3.41 -8.38
CA ASP A 261 -4.29 -2.08 -8.83
C ASP A 261 -5.62 -1.64 -8.23
N ARG A 262 -6.64 -2.52 -8.18
CA ARG A 262 -7.93 -2.22 -7.52
C ARG A 262 -7.77 -1.97 -6.02
N THR A 263 -6.96 -2.80 -5.38
CA THR A 263 -6.64 -2.65 -3.96
C THR A 263 -5.97 -1.30 -3.73
N TRP A 264 -5.05 -0.91 -4.61
CA TRP A 264 -4.35 0.37 -4.57
C TRP A 264 -5.25 1.58 -4.77
N THR A 265 -6.13 1.58 -5.79
CA THR A 265 -7.07 2.69 -6.04
C THR A 265 -7.99 2.94 -4.85
N THR A 266 -8.26 1.90 -4.05
CA THR A 266 -9.04 2.03 -2.81
C THR A 266 -8.31 2.83 -1.72
N PHE A 267 -6.98 2.94 -1.78
CA PHE A 267 -6.16 3.65 -0.79
C PHE A 267 -5.67 5.03 -1.23
N GLN A 268 -5.88 5.44 -2.49
CA GLN A 268 -5.45 6.74 -3.04
C GLN A 268 -6.29 7.96 -2.58
N VAL A 269 -6.89 7.90 -1.38
CA VAL A 269 -7.63 9.02 -0.76
C VAL A 269 -6.74 9.81 0.19
#